data_AF-A0A437DD05-F1
#
_entry.id   AF-A0A437DD05-F1
#
_cell.length_a   1.000
_cell.length_b   1.000
_cell.length_c   1.000
_cell.angle_alpha   90.00
_cell.angle_beta   90.00
_cell.angle_gamma   90.00
#
_symmetry.space_group_name_H-M   'P 1'
#
loop_
_entity.id
_entity.type
_entity.pdbx_description
1 polymer ?
#
loop_
_entity_poly.entity_id
_entity_poly.type
_entity_poly.pdbx_seq_one_letter_code
_entity_poly.pdbx_strand_id
1 'polypeptide(L)'
;MFKDTFAVTLTNAGTSVLAGFAIFSILGHMAHVYNIPVDKVVKEGFGLAFIAYPDALSKLPISPLWSVLFFVMLLTVGLDSQFAGIEVLTTCLVDAFPKYFKSKRGIVTVAICSMLYLLGLPCVTRAGIYWVTLIDQFAATWVMMLLVVLEIIGIVFIYGGNPCWFFISPCIILVILGWSITTFAPPTYGKVQYPDWGLGLGWSLVAFVLIWIPVVALYNLRKARGSPWERFKSLCSPSEEWHPYLDIHRGERYSEERCYNRKDHKSHQEVDVNVISSSWL
;
A
#
# COMPACT_ATOMS: atom_id res chain seq x y z
N MET A 1 -5.99 0.43 19.43
CA MET A 1 -5.48 1.16 18.26
C MET A 1 -4.32 2.09 18.62
N PHE A 2 -4.48 3.21 19.34
CA PHE A 2 -3.35 4.15 19.58
C PHE A 2 -2.11 3.50 20.22
N LYS A 3 -2.31 2.70 21.28
CA LYS A 3 -1.22 1.95 21.93
C LYS A 3 -0.56 0.96 20.97
N ASP A 4 -1.38 0.23 20.20
CA ASP A 4 -0.92 -0.77 19.23
C ASP A 4 -0.13 -0.09 18.10
N THR A 5 -0.63 1.02 17.56
CA THR A 5 0.06 1.81 16.52
C THR A 5 1.41 2.32 17.02
N PHE A 6 1.47 2.86 18.25
CA PHE A 6 2.73 3.33 18.84
C PHE A 6 3.73 2.18 19.06
N ALA A 7 3.26 1.04 19.57
CA ALA A 7 4.10 -0.13 19.75
C ALA A 7 4.64 -0.65 18.40
N VAL A 8 3.79 -0.79 17.39
CA VAL A 8 4.18 -1.27 16.05
C VAL A 8 5.18 -0.34 15.38
N THR A 9 4.96 0.99 15.40
CA THR A 9 5.89 1.94 14.79
C THR A 9 7.24 1.97 15.50
N LEU A 10 7.23 1.92 16.84
CA LEU A 10 8.46 1.89 17.64
C LEU A 10 9.23 0.59 17.42
N THR A 11 8.56 -0.56 17.42
CA THR A 11 9.20 -1.85 17.15
C THR A 11 9.76 -1.90 15.73
N ASN A 12 9.03 -1.44 14.72
CA ASN A 12 9.51 -1.38 13.34
C ASN A 12 10.78 -0.51 13.21
N ALA A 13 10.78 0.68 13.82
CA ALA A 13 11.94 1.57 13.82
C ALA A 13 13.12 0.95 14.60
N GLY A 14 12.86 0.37 15.77
CA GLY A 14 13.85 -0.30 16.59
C GLY A 14 14.51 -1.48 15.87
N THR A 15 13.73 -2.34 15.23
CA THR A 15 14.23 -3.45 14.41
C THR A 15 15.08 -2.94 13.24
N SER A 16 14.69 -1.84 12.59
CA SER A 16 15.47 -1.23 11.51
C SER A 16 16.83 -0.71 11.99
N VAL A 17 16.88 -0.10 13.18
CA VAL A 17 18.14 0.37 13.80
C VAL A 17 19.04 -0.81 14.17
N LEU A 18 18.49 -1.86 14.80
CA LEU A 18 19.24 -3.07 15.15
C LEU A 18 19.76 -3.79 13.89
N ALA A 19 18.92 -3.92 12.86
CA ALA A 19 19.32 -4.45 11.57
C ALA A 19 20.44 -3.62 10.95
N GLY A 20 20.38 -2.29 11.05
CA GLY A 20 21.45 -1.38 10.63
C GLY A 20 22.78 -1.69 11.31
N PHE A 21 22.81 -1.83 12.65
CA PHE A 21 24.04 -2.21 13.37
C PHE A 21 24.59 -3.56 12.92
N ALA A 22 23.73 -4.58 12.78
CA ALA A 22 24.14 -5.90 12.29
C ALA A 22 24.69 -5.81 10.86
N ILE A 23 24.04 -5.02 10.00
CA ILE A 23 24.41 -4.85 8.60
C ILE A 23 25.80 -4.21 8.48
N PHE A 24 25.97 -3.05 9.11
CA PHE A 24 27.21 -2.27 9.02
C PHE A 24 28.38 -2.91 9.78
N SER A 25 28.13 -3.71 10.81
CA SER A 25 29.19 -4.47 11.50
C SER A 25 29.83 -5.50 10.57
N ILE A 26 29.02 -6.27 9.84
CA ILE A 26 29.51 -7.27 8.88
C ILE A 26 30.21 -6.61 7.69
N LEU A 27 29.65 -5.52 7.15
CA LEU A 27 30.27 -4.77 6.06
C LEU A 27 31.59 -4.11 6.49
N GLY A 28 31.68 -3.60 7.72
CA GLY A 28 32.91 -3.07 8.30
C GLY A 28 33.99 -4.14 8.46
N HIS A 29 33.62 -5.34 8.93
CA HIS A 29 34.54 -6.48 8.99
C HIS A 29 35.07 -6.85 7.60
N MET A 30 34.19 -6.91 6.60
CA MET A 30 34.56 -7.15 5.20
C MET A 30 35.52 -6.09 4.65
N ALA A 31 35.25 -4.81 4.89
CA ALA A 31 36.11 -3.71 4.47
C ALA A 31 37.52 -3.83 5.07
N HIS A 32 37.60 -4.21 6.36
CA HIS A 32 38.86 -4.44 7.04
C HIS A 32 39.64 -5.64 6.47
N VAL A 33 38.98 -6.77 6.21
CA VAL A 33 39.63 -7.97 5.65
C VAL A 33 40.13 -7.74 4.22
N TYR A 34 39.36 -7.02 3.41
CA TYR A 34 39.68 -6.78 2.00
C TYR A 34 40.55 -5.54 1.74
N ASN A 35 40.80 -4.72 2.75
CA ASN A 35 41.48 -3.42 2.59
C ASN A 35 40.84 -2.55 1.50
N ILE A 36 39.52 -2.63 1.36
CA ILE A 36 38.74 -1.77 0.46
C ILE A 36 37.82 -0.88 1.29
N PRO A 37 37.58 0.36 0.86
CA PRO A 37 36.75 1.28 1.63
C PRO A 37 35.28 0.80 1.62
N VAL A 38 34.55 1.14 2.69
CA VAL A 38 33.21 0.59 2.98
C VAL A 38 32.22 0.90 1.85
N ASP A 39 32.34 2.05 1.19
CA ASP A 39 31.52 2.46 0.05
C ASP A 39 31.58 1.48 -1.13
N LYS A 40 32.70 0.76 -1.29
CA LYS A 40 32.86 -0.26 -2.34
C LYS A 40 32.33 -1.64 -1.97
N VAL A 41 32.10 -1.89 -0.68
CA VAL A 41 31.51 -3.13 -0.16
C VAL A 41 29.99 -3.04 -0.11
N VAL A 42 29.47 -1.84 0.15
CA VAL A 42 28.04 -1.56 0.21
C VAL A 42 27.46 -1.61 -1.20
N LYS A 43 26.82 -2.72 -1.54
CA LYS A 43 25.87 -2.79 -2.66
C LYS A 43 24.49 -2.45 -2.12
N GLU A 44 23.62 -1.85 -2.92
CA GLU A 44 22.22 -1.60 -2.54
C GLU A 44 21.30 -2.72 -3.05
N GLY A 45 20.12 -2.83 -2.44
CA GLY A 45 19.06 -3.75 -2.86
C GLY A 45 19.44 -5.23 -2.80
N PHE A 46 18.96 -6.02 -3.76
CA PHE A 46 19.15 -7.48 -3.79
C PHE A 46 20.62 -7.93 -3.80
N GLY A 47 21.51 -7.14 -4.40
CA GLY A 47 22.94 -7.46 -4.46
C GLY A 47 23.61 -7.45 -3.07
N LEU A 48 23.08 -6.66 -2.14
CA LEU A 48 23.54 -6.64 -0.76
C LEU A 48 23.23 -7.99 -0.08
N ALA A 49 21.95 -8.34 -0.05
CA ALA A 49 21.44 -9.51 0.66
C ALA A 49 21.91 -10.85 0.07
N PHE A 50 22.04 -10.96 -1.25
CA PHE A 50 22.32 -12.23 -1.93
C PHE A 50 23.74 -12.39 -2.49
N ILE A 51 24.58 -11.36 -2.41
CA ILE A 51 25.99 -11.44 -2.85
C ILE A 51 26.93 -11.02 -1.73
N ALA A 52 26.80 -9.80 -1.22
CA ALA A 52 27.73 -9.28 -0.21
C ALA A 52 27.59 -9.99 1.14
N TYR A 53 26.37 -10.26 1.61
CA TYR A 53 26.15 -10.97 2.87
C TYR A 53 26.67 -12.40 2.86
N PRO A 54 26.28 -13.27 1.91
CA PRO A 54 26.78 -14.63 1.88
C PRO A 54 28.31 -14.68 1.78
N ASP A 55 28.93 -13.77 1.00
CA ASP A 55 30.37 -13.67 0.92
C ASP A 55 31.01 -13.28 2.26
N ALA A 56 30.40 -12.38 3.02
CA ALA A 56 30.87 -12.02 4.37
C ALA A 56 30.72 -13.17 5.37
N LEU A 57 29.55 -13.82 5.37
CA LEU A 57 29.24 -14.95 6.23
C LEU A 57 30.13 -16.17 5.94
N SER A 58 30.63 -16.30 4.70
CA SER A 58 31.59 -17.35 4.30
C SER A 58 32.92 -17.28 5.05
N LYS A 59 33.28 -16.09 5.57
CA LYS A 59 34.57 -15.84 6.24
C LYS A 59 34.51 -16.00 7.76
N LEU A 60 33.31 -16.09 8.33
CA LEU A 60 33.13 -16.29 9.76
C LEU A 60 33.42 -17.75 10.15
N PRO A 61 33.93 -18.00 11.37
CA PRO A 61 34.02 -19.36 11.89
C PRO A 61 32.62 -19.97 11.98
N ILE A 62 32.50 -21.27 11.65
CA ILE A 62 31.21 -21.97 11.58
C ILE A 62 30.25 -21.30 10.57
N SER A 63 30.78 -20.88 9.42
CA SER A 63 30.04 -20.21 8.35
C SER A 63 28.65 -20.82 7.99
N PRO A 64 28.48 -22.16 7.94
CA PRO A 64 27.18 -22.75 7.63
C PRO A 64 26.07 -22.33 8.60
N LEU A 65 26.37 -22.18 9.90
CA LEU A 65 25.40 -21.79 10.92
C LEU A 65 24.86 -20.38 10.64
N TRP A 66 25.76 -19.42 10.42
CA TRP A 66 25.39 -18.03 10.18
C TRP A 66 24.63 -17.83 8.87
N SER A 67 25.00 -18.59 7.83
CA SER A 67 24.30 -18.56 6.55
C SER A 67 22.87 -19.06 6.68
N VAL A 68 22.63 -20.16 7.40
CA VAL A 68 21.27 -20.67 7.65
C VAL A 68 20.44 -19.67 8.44
N LEU A 69 20.97 -19.11 9.54
CA LEU A 69 20.26 -18.11 10.34
C LEU A 69 19.88 -16.87 9.51
N PHE A 70 20.80 -16.40 8.66
CA PHE A 70 20.56 -15.25 7.79
C PHE A 70 19.47 -15.51 6.75
N PHE A 71 19.49 -16.64 6.05
CA PHE A 71 18.47 -16.96 5.05
C PHE A 71 17.12 -17.30 5.67
N VAL A 72 17.09 -17.94 6.85
CA VAL A 72 15.85 -18.14 7.61
C VAL A 72 15.25 -16.80 8.02
N MET A 73 16.08 -15.85 8.48
CA MET A 73 15.64 -14.49 8.77
C MET A 73 15.07 -13.79 7.52
N LEU A 74 15.75 -13.84 6.37
CA LEU A 74 15.22 -13.26 5.13
C LEU A 74 13.89 -13.91 4.71
N LEU A 75 13.77 -15.24 4.87
CA LEU A 75 12.56 -15.98 4.57
C LEU A 75 11.41 -15.56 5.50
N THR A 76 11.63 -15.47 6.81
CA THR A 76 10.58 -15.11 7.76
C THR A 76 10.09 -13.67 7.57
N VAL A 77 11.02 -12.73 7.32
CA VAL A 77 10.67 -11.33 6.99
C VAL A 77 9.82 -11.25 5.72
N GLY A 78 10.19 -12.01 4.68
CA GLY A 78 9.41 -12.09 3.44
C GLY A 78 8.03 -12.72 3.64
N LEU A 79 7.94 -13.84 4.37
CA LEU A 79 6.71 -14.59 4.59
C LEU A 79 5.66 -13.79 5.39
N ASP A 80 6.07 -13.08 6.44
CA ASP A 80 5.16 -12.25 7.23
C ASP A 80 4.47 -11.18 6.37
N SER A 81 5.26 -10.47 5.56
CA SER A 81 4.75 -9.46 4.63
C SER A 81 3.80 -10.07 3.57
N GLN A 82 4.10 -11.28 3.09
CA GLN A 82 3.23 -11.97 2.14
C GLN A 82 1.89 -12.38 2.76
N PHE A 83 1.87 -12.84 4.01
CA PHE A 83 0.62 -13.16 4.69
C PHE A 83 -0.28 -11.93 4.83
N ALA A 84 0.29 -10.77 5.20
CA ALA A 84 -0.46 -9.52 5.24
C ALA A 84 -1.03 -9.14 3.86
N GLY A 85 -0.24 -9.29 2.79
CA GLY A 85 -0.69 -8.99 1.41
C GLY A 85 -1.85 -9.88 0.94
N ILE A 86 -1.75 -11.20 1.14
CA ILE A 86 -2.80 -12.16 0.78
C ILE A 86 -4.07 -11.93 1.61
N GLU A 87 -3.91 -11.58 2.89
CA GLU A 87 -5.00 -11.27 3.80
C GLU A 87 -5.78 -10.04 3.33
N VAL A 88 -5.09 -8.97 2.93
CA VAL A 88 -5.72 -7.76 2.37
C VAL A 88 -6.51 -8.11 1.11
N LEU A 89 -5.90 -8.81 0.15
CA LEU A 89 -6.58 -9.19 -1.10
C LEU A 89 -7.81 -10.08 -0.86
N THR A 90 -7.67 -11.08 0.02
CA THR A 90 -8.78 -11.99 0.37
C THR A 90 -9.91 -11.21 1.02
N THR A 91 -9.59 -10.36 2.01
CA THR A 91 -10.59 -9.60 2.76
C THR A 91 -11.31 -8.60 1.86
N CYS A 92 -10.58 -7.84 1.02
CA CYS A 92 -11.20 -6.92 0.05
C CYS A 92 -12.18 -7.63 -0.90
N LEU A 93 -11.84 -8.82 -1.39
CA LEU A 93 -12.71 -9.57 -2.31
C LEU A 93 -13.95 -10.14 -1.61
N VAL A 94 -13.77 -10.67 -0.39
CA VAL A 94 -14.87 -11.20 0.43
C VAL A 94 -15.83 -10.09 0.84
N ASP A 95 -15.32 -8.91 1.19
CA ASP A 95 -16.11 -7.75 1.59
C ASP A 95 -16.85 -7.11 0.40
N ALA A 96 -16.29 -7.18 -0.80
CA ALA A 96 -16.96 -6.72 -2.02
C ALA A 96 -18.15 -7.61 -2.42
N PHE A 97 -18.07 -8.93 -2.22
CA PHE A 97 -19.12 -9.90 -2.59
C PHE A 97 -19.46 -10.88 -1.45
N PRO A 98 -19.97 -10.39 -0.31
CA PRO A 98 -20.13 -11.19 0.91
C PRO A 98 -21.13 -12.34 0.74
N LYS A 99 -22.16 -12.16 -0.10
CA LYS A 99 -23.18 -13.19 -0.37
C LYS A 99 -22.59 -14.45 -1.00
N TYR A 100 -21.51 -14.33 -1.79
CA TYR A 100 -20.94 -15.44 -2.55
C TYR A 100 -19.69 -16.03 -1.89
N PHE A 101 -18.84 -15.18 -1.30
CA PHE A 101 -17.50 -15.58 -0.87
C PHE A 101 -17.32 -15.76 0.64
N LYS A 102 -18.23 -15.24 1.49
CA LYS A 102 -18.08 -15.30 2.95
C LYS A 102 -17.94 -16.72 3.49
N SER A 103 -18.72 -17.68 2.98
CA SER A 103 -18.63 -19.10 3.39
C SER A 103 -17.50 -19.87 2.72
N LYS A 104 -16.85 -19.30 1.71
CA LYS A 104 -15.84 -19.96 0.85
C LYS A 104 -14.46 -19.30 0.96
N ARG A 105 -14.20 -18.55 2.03
CA ARG A 105 -12.96 -17.77 2.22
C ARG A 105 -11.69 -18.59 1.93
N GLY A 106 -11.59 -19.82 2.45
CA GLY A 106 -10.42 -20.68 2.20
C GLY A 106 -10.20 -21.01 0.72
N ILE A 107 -11.27 -21.30 -0.03
CA ILE A 107 -11.21 -21.57 -1.48
C ILE A 107 -10.78 -20.30 -2.23
N VAL A 108 -11.30 -19.15 -1.83
CA VAL A 108 -10.94 -17.85 -2.40
C VAL A 108 -9.45 -17.56 -2.19
N THR A 109 -8.91 -17.78 -0.99
CA THR A 109 -7.48 -17.59 -0.71
C THR A 109 -6.61 -18.51 -1.57
N VAL A 110 -6.95 -19.81 -1.68
CA VAL A 110 -6.20 -20.74 -2.54
C VAL A 110 -6.24 -20.32 -4.01
N ALA A 111 -7.39 -19.84 -4.50
CA ALA A 111 -7.53 -19.35 -5.86
C ALA A 111 -6.67 -18.10 -6.11
N ILE A 112 -6.67 -17.14 -5.18
CA ILE A 112 -5.82 -15.93 -5.25
C ILE A 112 -4.35 -16.32 -5.24
N CYS A 113 -3.91 -17.17 -4.31
CA CYS A 113 -2.52 -17.64 -4.25
C CYS A 113 -2.10 -18.36 -5.54
N SER A 114 -2.97 -19.21 -6.10
CA SER A 114 -2.69 -19.92 -7.36
C SER A 114 -2.57 -18.95 -8.53
N MET A 115 -3.44 -17.94 -8.61
CA MET A 115 -3.38 -16.89 -9.64
C MET A 115 -2.10 -16.06 -9.51
N LEU A 116 -1.74 -15.62 -8.30
CA LEU A 116 -0.53 -14.84 -8.06
C LEU A 116 0.74 -15.64 -8.34
N TYR A 117 0.75 -16.95 -8.02
CA TYR A 117 1.85 -17.85 -8.38
C TYR A 117 2.06 -17.88 -9.90
N LEU A 118 0.99 -18.04 -10.68
CA LEU A 118 1.08 -18.05 -12.15
C LEU A 118 1.56 -16.70 -12.71
N LEU A 119 1.06 -15.58 -12.17
CA LEU A 119 1.50 -14.24 -12.55
C LEU A 119 2.95 -13.94 -12.14
N GLY A 120 3.45 -14.59 -11.10
CA GLY A 120 4.83 -14.47 -10.61
C GLY A 120 5.85 -15.27 -11.41
N LEU A 121 5.42 -16.19 -12.30
CA LEU A 121 6.34 -17.04 -13.08
C LEU A 121 7.39 -16.25 -13.92
N PRO A 122 7.09 -15.10 -14.54
CA PRO A 122 8.10 -14.31 -15.25
C PRO A 122 9.29 -13.90 -14.36
N CYS A 123 9.05 -13.64 -13.07
CA CYS A 123 10.07 -13.21 -12.10
C CYS A 123 11.04 -14.32 -11.69
N VAL A 124 10.73 -15.60 -11.95
CA VAL A 124 11.62 -16.74 -11.66
C VAL A 124 12.33 -17.29 -12.92
N THR A 125 12.14 -16.64 -14.07
CA THR A 125 12.88 -16.98 -15.30
C THR A 125 14.34 -16.51 -15.24
N ARG A 126 15.16 -16.88 -16.24
CA ARG A 126 16.55 -16.40 -16.35
C ARG A 126 16.66 -14.86 -16.44
N ALA A 127 15.62 -14.20 -16.97
CA ALA A 127 15.50 -12.75 -17.01
C ALA A 127 14.74 -12.18 -15.80
N GLY A 128 14.44 -13.00 -14.79
CA GLY A 128 13.56 -12.67 -13.68
C GLY A 128 13.98 -11.45 -12.89
N ILE A 129 15.29 -11.26 -12.65
CA ILE A 129 15.79 -10.09 -11.92
C ILE A 129 15.47 -8.77 -12.63
N TYR A 130 15.44 -8.76 -13.97
CA TYR A 130 15.05 -7.57 -14.71
C TYR A 130 13.56 -7.26 -14.54
N TRP A 131 12.70 -8.28 -14.51
CA TRP A 131 11.28 -8.10 -14.19
C TRP A 131 11.08 -7.61 -12.76
N VAL A 132 11.77 -8.21 -11.79
CA VAL A 132 11.70 -7.81 -10.37
C VAL A 132 12.15 -6.36 -10.20
N THR A 133 13.29 -5.96 -10.75
CA THR A 133 13.78 -4.57 -10.64
C THR A 133 12.85 -3.56 -11.32
N LEU A 134 12.25 -3.92 -12.46
CA LEU A 134 11.27 -3.05 -13.14
C LEU A 134 10.00 -2.89 -12.31
N ILE A 135 9.43 -3.99 -11.83
CA ILE A 135 8.21 -3.99 -11.03
C ILE A 135 8.44 -3.28 -9.70
N ASP A 136 9.57 -3.51 -9.03
CA ASP A 136 9.92 -2.86 -7.77
C ASP A 136 9.99 -1.33 -7.92
N GLN A 137 10.70 -0.85 -8.94
CA GLN A 137 10.83 0.59 -9.19
C GLN A 137 9.48 1.24 -9.51
N PHE A 138 8.66 0.64 -10.36
CA PHE A 138 7.42 1.27 -10.81
C PHE A 138 6.24 1.03 -9.85
N ALA A 139 6.10 -0.16 -9.28
CA ALA A 139 5.01 -0.47 -8.36
C ALA A 139 5.31 0.03 -6.93
N ALA A 140 6.43 -0.36 -6.34
CA ALA A 140 6.70 -0.05 -4.93
C ALA A 140 7.05 1.41 -4.70
N THR A 141 7.67 2.08 -5.68
CA THR A 141 7.99 3.52 -5.57
C THR A 141 6.89 4.39 -6.17
N TRP A 142 6.64 4.32 -7.49
CA TRP A 142 5.73 5.26 -8.16
C TRP A 142 4.26 5.06 -7.82
N VAL A 143 3.74 3.82 -7.93
CA VAL A 143 2.32 3.55 -7.63
C VAL A 143 2.01 3.87 -6.18
N MET A 144 2.78 3.35 -5.22
CA MET A 144 2.54 3.59 -3.79
C MET A 144 2.62 5.09 -3.44
N MET A 145 3.62 5.81 -3.94
CA MET A 145 3.77 7.23 -3.67
C MET A 145 2.56 8.04 -4.19
N LEU A 146 2.10 7.76 -5.41
CA LEU A 146 0.93 8.44 -5.99
C LEU A 146 -0.37 8.06 -5.28
N LEU A 147 -0.54 6.79 -4.87
CA LEU A 147 -1.69 6.36 -4.07
C LEU A 147 -1.75 7.08 -2.74
N VAL A 148 -0.63 7.17 -2.01
CA VAL A 148 -0.58 7.85 -0.71
C VAL A 148 -0.91 9.34 -0.85
N VAL A 149 -0.45 10.01 -1.91
CA VAL A 149 -0.83 11.41 -2.19
C VAL A 149 -2.34 11.52 -2.39
N LEU A 150 -2.94 10.65 -3.20
CA LEU A 150 -4.38 10.65 -3.47
C LEU A 150 -5.20 10.34 -2.21
N GLU A 151 -4.77 9.39 -1.38
CA GLU A 151 -5.42 9.05 -0.12
C GLU A 151 -5.40 10.23 0.86
N ILE A 152 -4.25 10.91 1.01
CA ILE A 152 -4.15 12.09 1.87
C ILE A 152 -5.02 13.21 1.35
N ILE A 153 -5.02 13.47 0.03
CA ILE A 153 -5.91 14.48 -0.55
C ILE A 153 -7.38 14.15 -0.24
N GLY A 154 -7.77 12.89 -0.36
CA GLY A 154 -9.11 12.42 -0.01
C GLY A 154 -9.46 12.63 1.47
N ILE A 155 -8.59 12.20 2.39
CA ILE A 155 -8.87 12.30 3.84
C ILE A 155 -8.86 13.76 4.31
N VAL A 156 -7.90 14.54 3.85
CA VAL A 156 -7.70 15.94 4.27
C VAL A 156 -8.78 16.82 3.66
N PHE A 157 -8.89 16.87 2.33
CA PHE A 157 -9.73 17.86 1.66
C PHE A 157 -11.18 17.42 1.45
N ILE A 158 -11.46 16.11 1.33
CA ILE A 158 -12.82 15.61 1.08
C ILE A 158 -13.51 15.21 2.39
N TYR A 159 -12.85 14.41 3.22
CA TYR A 159 -13.47 13.84 4.43
C TYR A 159 -13.56 14.83 5.61
N GLY A 160 -12.57 15.72 5.75
CA GLY A 160 -12.55 16.76 6.77
C GLY A 160 -12.29 16.25 8.19
N GLY A 161 -11.08 15.72 8.42
CA GLY A 161 -10.47 15.40 9.72
C GLY A 161 -9.82 16.58 10.47
N ASN A 162 -9.15 16.30 11.60
CA ASN A 162 -8.58 17.31 12.52
C ASN A 162 -7.27 17.97 11.99
N PRO A 163 -7.12 19.30 12.09
CA PRO A 163 -6.10 20.09 11.39
C PRO A 163 -4.64 19.82 11.81
N CYS A 164 -4.37 19.21 12.97
CA CYS A 164 -3.00 19.00 13.45
C CYS A 164 -2.19 17.99 12.60
N TRP A 165 -2.88 17.08 11.91
CA TRP A 165 -2.27 16.10 10.98
C TRP A 165 -2.32 16.56 9.51
N PHE A 166 -2.93 17.72 9.24
CA PHE A 166 -3.27 18.18 7.89
C PHE A 166 -2.12 18.85 7.15
N PHE A 167 -1.08 19.27 7.87
CA PHE A 167 0.04 19.97 7.25
C PHE A 167 1.28 19.12 7.20
N ILE A 168 1.62 18.42 8.29
CA ILE A 168 2.89 17.70 8.39
C ILE A 168 2.95 16.55 7.37
N SER A 169 1.96 15.66 7.36
CA SER A 169 1.95 14.49 6.46
C SER A 169 1.94 14.86 4.97
N PRO A 170 1.04 15.74 4.46
CA PRO A 170 1.08 16.12 3.06
C PRO A 170 2.35 16.91 2.71
N CYS A 171 2.87 17.77 3.58
CA CYS A 171 4.13 18.47 3.29
C CYS A 171 5.30 17.49 3.15
N ILE A 172 5.44 16.51 4.05
CA ILE A 172 6.49 15.49 3.97
C ILE A 172 6.37 14.71 2.66
N ILE A 173 5.16 14.28 2.30
CA ILE A 173 4.95 13.48 1.09
C ILE A 173 5.14 14.30 -0.18
N LEU A 174 4.77 15.58 -0.20
CA LEU A 174 5.08 16.48 -1.32
C LEU A 174 6.58 16.71 -1.48
N VAL A 175 7.33 16.82 -0.37
CA VAL A 175 8.79 16.91 -0.40
C VAL A 175 9.40 15.61 -0.95
N ILE A 176 8.95 14.45 -0.47
CA ILE A 176 9.40 13.13 -0.97
C ILE A 176 9.07 12.97 -2.46
N LEU A 177 7.86 13.35 -2.87
CA LEU A 177 7.43 13.31 -4.26
C LEU A 177 8.29 14.24 -5.14
N GLY A 178 8.50 15.48 -4.70
CA GLY A 178 9.33 16.44 -5.41
C GLY A 178 10.75 15.93 -5.59
N TRP A 179 11.35 15.38 -4.53
CA TRP A 179 12.67 14.76 -4.58
C TRP A 179 12.70 13.55 -5.53
N SER A 180 11.72 12.66 -5.42
CA SER A 180 11.61 11.46 -6.26
C SER A 180 11.51 11.81 -7.76
N ILE A 181 10.77 12.87 -8.10
CA ILE A 181 10.68 13.38 -9.47
C ILE A 181 12.01 13.94 -9.96
N THR A 182 12.71 14.75 -9.14
CA THR A 182 13.98 15.35 -9.56
C THR A 182 15.12 14.34 -9.64
N THR A 183 15.11 13.30 -8.82
CA THR A 183 16.13 12.24 -8.83
C THR A 183 15.72 11.01 -9.64
N PHE A 184 14.64 11.09 -10.41
CA PHE A 184 14.20 9.95 -11.22
C PHE A 184 15.26 9.59 -12.26
N ALA A 185 15.76 8.36 -12.16
CA ALA A 185 16.60 7.75 -13.17
C ALA A 185 15.89 6.47 -13.69
N PRO A 186 15.99 6.17 -15.00
CA PRO A 186 15.52 4.89 -15.52
C PRO A 186 16.14 3.73 -14.74
N PRO A 187 15.37 2.65 -14.46
CA PRO A 187 15.91 1.50 -13.76
C PRO A 187 17.09 0.93 -14.55
N THR A 188 18.11 0.46 -13.84
CA THR A 188 19.25 -0.25 -14.43
C THR A 188 19.60 -1.43 -13.55
N TYR A 189 20.03 -2.54 -14.16
CA TYR A 189 20.53 -3.69 -13.42
C TYR A 189 21.96 -4.00 -13.86
N GLY A 190 22.91 -3.77 -12.95
CA GLY A 190 24.34 -3.92 -13.24
C GLY A 190 24.79 -2.95 -14.33
N LYS A 191 25.20 -3.49 -15.48
CA LYS A 191 25.64 -2.69 -16.64
C LYS A 191 24.59 -2.57 -17.74
N VAL A 192 23.45 -3.22 -17.58
CA VAL A 192 22.41 -3.29 -18.62
C VAL A 192 21.38 -2.20 -18.35
N GLN A 193 21.24 -1.29 -19.33
CA GLN A 193 20.20 -0.29 -19.33
C GLN A 193 18.91 -0.86 -19.89
N TYR A 194 17.78 -0.43 -19.32
CA TYR A 194 16.47 -0.85 -19.82
C TYR A 194 16.19 -0.15 -21.15
N PRO A 195 15.66 -0.88 -22.15
CA PRO A 195 15.23 -0.28 -23.39
C PRO A 195 14.00 0.62 -23.17
N ASP A 196 13.78 1.58 -24.06
CA ASP A 196 12.68 2.55 -23.94
C ASP A 196 11.29 1.89 -23.88
N TRP A 197 11.10 0.76 -24.58
CA TRP A 197 9.84 0.01 -24.48
C TRP A 197 9.63 -0.59 -23.08
N GLY A 198 10.71 -0.97 -22.38
CA GLY A 198 10.66 -1.47 -21.01
C GLY A 198 10.27 -0.37 -20.03
N LEU A 199 10.78 0.85 -20.26
CA LEU A 199 10.35 2.05 -19.53
C LEU A 199 8.86 2.35 -19.78
N GLY A 200 8.43 2.27 -21.04
CA GLY A 200 7.02 2.42 -21.42
C GLY A 200 6.12 1.39 -20.74
N LEU A 201 6.56 0.13 -20.63
CA LEU A 201 5.85 -0.89 -19.87
C LEU A 201 5.73 -0.53 -18.38
N GLY A 202 6.80 -0.03 -17.77
CA GLY A 202 6.79 0.43 -16.37
C GLY A 202 5.75 1.52 -16.13
N TRP A 203 5.74 2.57 -16.96
CA TRP A 203 4.73 3.63 -16.86
C TRP A 203 3.31 3.15 -17.18
N SER A 204 3.16 2.19 -18.09
CA SER A 204 1.85 1.58 -18.37
C SER A 204 1.30 0.82 -17.17
N LEU A 205 2.17 0.17 -16.37
CA LEU A 205 1.79 -0.47 -15.10
C LEU A 205 1.29 0.56 -14.09
N VAL A 206 1.98 1.70 -13.95
CA VAL A 206 1.54 2.80 -13.07
C VAL A 206 0.17 3.31 -13.50
N ALA A 207 0.00 3.60 -14.79
CA ALA A 207 -1.26 4.07 -15.34
C ALA A 207 -2.40 3.05 -15.12
N PHE A 208 -2.13 1.76 -15.34
CA PHE A 208 -3.11 0.69 -15.16
C PHE A 208 -3.61 0.55 -13.72
N VAL A 209 -2.75 0.74 -12.71
CA VAL A 209 -3.20 0.71 -11.31
C VAL A 209 -4.01 1.96 -10.99
N LEU A 210 -3.55 3.14 -11.40
CA LEU A 210 -4.16 4.42 -11.02
C LEU A 210 -5.47 4.73 -11.76
N ILE A 211 -5.67 4.18 -12.97
CA ILE A 211 -6.86 4.47 -13.80
C ILE A 211 -8.18 4.04 -13.13
N TRP A 212 -8.14 3.03 -12.25
CA TRP A 212 -9.34 2.55 -11.57
C TRP A 212 -9.96 3.60 -10.63
N ILE A 213 -9.15 4.51 -10.07
CA ILE A 213 -9.63 5.60 -9.20
C ILE A 213 -10.58 6.53 -9.98
N PRO A 214 -10.18 7.19 -11.08
CA PRO A 214 -11.08 8.04 -11.84
C PRO A 214 -12.19 7.24 -12.54
N VAL A 215 -11.95 5.99 -12.98
CA VAL A 215 -13.00 5.16 -13.60
C VAL A 215 -14.13 4.88 -12.63
N VAL A 216 -13.82 4.46 -11.39
CA VAL A 216 -14.84 4.21 -10.35
C VAL A 216 -15.52 5.51 -9.93
N ALA A 217 -14.78 6.61 -9.80
CA ALA A 217 -15.34 7.92 -9.49
C ALA A 217 -16.35 8.38 -10.56
N LEU A 218 -16.01 8.27 -11.84
CA LEU A 218 -16.88 8.61 -12.96
C LEU A 218 -18.09 7.68 -13.07
N TYR A 219 -17.90 6.38 -12.86
CA TYR A 219 -19.00 5.41 -12.84
C TYR A 219 -20.03 5.75 -11.77
N ASN A 220 -19.57 6.02 -10.55
CA ASN A 220 -20.45 6.41 -9.43
C ASN A 220 -21.12 7.76 -9.67
N LEU A 221 -20.42 8.74 -10.27
CA LEU A 221 -20.99 10.05 -10.61
C LEU A 221 -22.08 9.97 -11.68
N ARG A 222 -21.95 9.06 -12.65
CA ARG A 222 -22.99 8.82 -13.66
C ARG A 222 -24.22 8.12 -13.08
N LYS A 223 -24.02 7.22 -12.12
CA LYS A 223 -25.09 6.45 -11.46
C LYS A 223 -25.88 7.27 -10.44
N ALA A 224 -25.24 8.26 -9.80
CA ALA A 224 -25.89 9.15 -8.85
C ALA A 224 -26.99 10.00 -9.51
N ARG A 225 -28.13 10.17 -8.82
CA ARG A 225 -29.26 11.00 -9.27
C ARG A 225 -29.08 12.45 -8.78
N GLY A 226 -29.60 13.42 -9.54
CA GLY A 226 -29.55 14.85 -9.19
C GLY A 226 -28.72 15.70 -10.17
N SER A 227 -28.45 16.95 -9.81
CA SER A 227 -27.58 17.86 -10.55
C SER A 227 -26.09 17.50 -10.39
N PRO A 228 -25.18 17.94 -11.28
CA PRO A 228 -23.75 17.57 -11.22
C PRO A 228 -23.09 17.89 -9.87
N TRP A 229 -23.46 19.02 -9.26
CA TRP A 229 -22.92 19.45 -7.97
C TRP A 229 -23.48 18.64 -6.80
N GLU A 230 -24.78 18.34 -6.81
CA GLU A 230 -25.40 17.48 -5.80
C GLU A 230 -24.84 16.07 -5.84
N ARG A 231 -24.60 15.51 -7.03
CA ARG A 231 -23.97 14.19 -7.19
C ARG A 231 -22.57 14.16 -6.61
N PHE A 232 -21.75 15.17 -6.92
CA PHE A 232 -20.40 15.25 -6.37
C PHE A 232 -20.42 15.39 -4.85
N LYS A 233 -21.25 16.30 -4.31
CA LYS A 233 -21.40 16.49 -2.85
C LYS A 233 -21.88 15.21 -2.16
N SER A 234 -22.79 14.46 -2.78
CA SER A 234 -23.28 13.19 -2.24
C SER A 234 -22.22 12.10 -2.22
N LEU A 235 -21.36 12.01 -3.24
CA LEU A 235 -20.29 11.02 -3.31
C LEU A 235 -19.13 11.34 -2.36
N CYS A 236 -18.90 12.62 -2.09
CA CYS A 236 -17.92 13.11 -1.13
C CYS A 236 -18.42 13.08 0.31
N SER A 237 -19.66 12.67 0.57
CA SER A 237 -20.19 12.49 1.92
C SER A 237 -20.07 11.05 2.39
N PRO A 238 -19.72 10.80 3.67
CA PRO A 238 -19.65 9.45 4.23
C PRO A 238 -20.99 8.72 4.08
N SER A 239 -20.94 7.39 4.00
CA SER A 239 -22.16 6.58 4.04
C SER A 239 -22.91 6.79 5.36
N GLU A 240 -24.23 6.67 5.34
CA GLU A 240 -25.06 6.89 6.52
C GLU A 240 -24.84 5.83 7.62
N GLU A 241 -24.30 4.67 7.23
CA GLU A 241 -23.89 3.60 8.14
C GLU A 241 -22.49 3.83 8.74
N TRP A 242 -21.71 4.77 8.20
CA TRP A 242 -20.38 5.04 8.72
C TRP A 242 -20.48 5.85 10.03
N HIS A 243 -20.03 5.25 11.13
CA HIS A 243 -19.83 5.90 12.40
C HIS A 243 -18.65 5.24 13.14
N PRO A 244 -17.97 5.95 14.07
CA PRO A 244 -17.00 5.32 14.95
C PRO A 244 -17.59 4.09 15.66
N TYR A 245 -16.82 3.00 15.69
CA TYR A 245 -17.26 1.71 16.25
C TYR A 245 -17.58 1.81 17.75
N LEU A 246 -16.84 2.64 18.49
CA LEU A 246 -17.09 2.91 19.90
C LEU A 246 -17.93 4.18 20.07
N ASP A 247 -19.00 4.07 20.84
CA ASP A 247 -19.97 5.16 21.05
C ASP A 247 -19.34 6.40 21.69
N ILE A 248 -18.34 6.19 22.55
CA ILE A 248 -17.59 7.27 23.23
C ILE A 248 -16.81 8.17 22.26
N HIS A 249 -16.56 7.69 21.02
CA HIS A 249 -15.83 8.41 19.98
C HIS A 249 -16.74 9.02 18.91
N ARG A 250 -18.06 8.84 18.99
CA ARG A 250 -19.02 9.41 18.03
C ARG A 250 -19.11 10.95 18.12
N GLY A 251 -18.84 11.54 19.29
CA GLY A 251 -18.94 12.99 19.53
C GLY A 251 -20.30 13.57 19.14
N GLU A 252 -20.41 14.90 18.97
CA GLU A 252 -21.64 15.54 18.46
C GLU A 252 -21.86 15.36 16.95
N ARG A 253 -20.80 15.04 16.20
CA ARG A 253 -20.86 14.90 14.74
C ARG A 253 -21.58 13.61 14.31
N TYR A 254 -21.50 12.54 15.11
CA TYR A 254 -22.11 11.23 14.84
C TYR A 254 -23.02 10.74 15.97
N SER A 255 -23.61 11.65 16.76
CA SER A 255 -24.54 11.28 17.83
C SER A 255 -25.78 10.56 17.29
N GLU A 256 -26.27 9.56 18.02
CA GLU A 256 -27.45 8.77 17.60
C GLU A 256 -28.67 9.65 17.38
N GLU A 257 -28.89 10.66 18.23
CA GLU A 257 -29.98 11.63 18.09
C GLU A 257 -29.91 12.43 16.78
N ARG A 258 -28.72 12.86 16.35
CA ARG A 258 -28.57 13.62 15.10
C ARG A 258 -28.73 12.71 13.87
N CYS A 259 -28.25 11.46 13.94
CA CYS A 259 -28.48 10.46 12.89
C CYS A 259 -29.97 10.04 12.80
N TYR A 260 -30.65 9.92 13.94
CA TYR A 260 -32.08 9.63 14.02
C TYR A 260 -32.92 10.79 13.46
N ASN A 261 -32.69 12.02 13.91
CA ASN A 261 -33.38 13.22 13.41
C ASN A 261 -33.16 13.45 11.91
N ARG A 262 -31.99 13.07 11.37
CA ARG A 262 -31.70 13.16 9.94
C ARG A 262 -32.42 12.09 9.12
N LYS A 263 -32.60 10.88 9.67
CA LYS A 263 -33.42 9.82 9.05
C LYS A 263 -34.90 10.20 9.02
N ASP A 264 -35.39 10.77 10.12
CA ASP A 264 -36.78 11.23 10.24
C ASP A 264 -37.10 12.39 9.28
N HIS A 265 -36.15 13.32 9.09
CA HIS A 265 -36.34 14.41 8.12
C HIS A 265 -36.39 13.92 6.67
N LYS A 266 -35.63 12.85 6.32
CA LYS A 266 -35.65 12.25 4.98
C LYS A 266 -36.87 11.38 4.74
N SER A 267 -37.36 10.64 5.73
CA SER A 267 -38.61 9.89 5.61
C SER A 267 -39.79 10.83 5.41
N HIS A 268 -39.84 11.95 6.13
CA HIS A 268 -40.84 13.00 5.90
C HIS A 268 -40.74 13.63 4.50
N GLN A 269 -39.53 13.87 3.98
CA GLN A 269 -39.34 14.35 2.60
C GLN A 269 -39.72 13.31 1.53
N GLU A 270 -39.43 12.02 1.70
CA GLU A 270 -39.85 10.96 0.77
C GLU A 270 -41.37 10.72 0.81
N VAL A 271 -42.01 10.88 1.98
CA VAL A 271 -43.46 10.80 2.13
C VAL A 271 -44.15 11.99 1.46
N ASP A 272 -43.67 13.22 1.64
CA ASP A 272 -44.25 14.41 1.00
C ASP A 272 -44.10 14.41 -0.53
N VAL A 273 -43.03 13.80 -1.07
CA VAL A 273 -42.83 13.69 -2.54
C VAL A 273 -43.72 12.59 -3.14
N ASN A 274 -43.99 11.50 -2.42
CA ASN A 274 -44.90 10.44 -2.87
C ASN A 274 -46.38 10.83 -2.77
N VAL A 275 -46.75 11.76 -1.90
CA VAL A 275 -48.12 12.29 -1.80
C VAL A 275 -48.49 13.15 -3.03
N ILE A 276 -47.51 13.69 -3.77
CA ILE A 276 -47.75 14.38 -5.05
C ILE A 276 -47.76 13.39 -6.23
N SER A 277 -47.09 12.25 -6.13
CA SER A 277 -47.04 11.22 -7.18
C SER A 277 -48.26 10.27 -7.20
N SER A 278 -49.03 10.16 -6.12
CA SER A 278 -50.20 9.26 -6.07
C SER A 278 -51.51 9.89 -6.57
N SER A 279 -51.44 11.14 -7.04
CA SER A 279 -52.53 11.83 -7.76
C SER A 279 -52.71 11.34 -9.21
N TRP A 280 -51.73 10.59 -9.73
CA TRP A 280 -51.77 9.99 -11.06
C TRP A 280 -51.22 8.57 -10.98
N LEU A 281 -52.09 7.63 -10.56
CA LEU A 281 -51.91 6.20 -10.84
C LEU A 281 -51.75 5.97 -12.34
#